data_AF-A0A496T225-F1
#
_entry.id   AF-A0A496T225-F1
#
_cell.length_a   1.000
_cell.length_b   1.000
_cell.length_c   1.000
_cell.angle_alpha   90.00
_cell.angle_beta   90.00
_cell.angle_gamma   90.00
#
_symmetry.space_group_name_H-M   'P 1'
#
loop_
_entity.id
_entity.type
_entity.pdbx_description
1 polymer ?
#
loop_
_entity_poly.entity_id
_entity_poly.type
_entity_poly.pdbx_seq_one_letter_code
_entity_poly.pdbx_strand_id
1 'polypeptide(L)'
;MMDNYDVDGVHMDYIRYDSEDVCFCQRCRSGFKTEVGIDPIEIGKTAEFDVYSERGRNRKHPAWAKWIEWRAGWITKFVEELSELTKSNGKELSAAVFMEYPECIVYQGQDWGDWGERGLVDYVFPMTYTNSTLMVKRRTRNHVAQVKGGCHVWEGLGKSSSRSNLSTQTLIEQVEAALGEAAEGIVIFHYASLTDEDLAALSQL
;
A
#
# COMPACT_ATOMS: atom_id res chain seq x y z
N MET A 1 3.15 18.21 -14.35
CA MET A 1 2.36 17.10 -14.93
C MET A 1 0.93 17.57 -15.13
N MET A 2 0.23 17.93 -14.05
CA MET A 2 -1.16 18.39 -14.12
C MET A 2 -1.40 19.65 -14.98
N ASP A 3 -0.42 20.56 -15.07
CA ASP A 3 -0.57 21.78 -15.90
C ASP A 3 -0.24 21.58 -17.40
N ASN A 4 0.51 20.52 -17.73
CA ASN A 4 1.11 20.34 -19.05
C ASN A 4 0.55 19.16 -19.83
N TYR A 5 -0.24 18.30 -19.18
CA TYR A 5 -0.84 17.12 -19.76
C TYR A 5 -2.32 17.06 -19.41
N ASP A 6 -3.14 16.68 -20.39
CA ASP A 6 -4.57 16.43 -20.20
C ASP A 6 -4.74 15.05 -19.57
N VAL A 7 -4.68 15.01 -18.23
CA VAL A 7 -4.86 13.80 -17.43
C VAL A 7 -5.99 14.01 -16.43
N ASP A 8 -6.74 12.95 -16.13
CA ASP A 8 -7.84 13.00 -15.16
C ASP A 8 -7.35 12.98 -13.71
N GLY A 9 -6.19 12.37 -13.47
CA GLY A 9 -5.66 12.18 -12.12
C GLY A 9 -4.18 11.86 -12.06
N VAL A 10 -3.70 11.69 -10.84
CA VAL A 10 -2.34 11.25 -10.50
C VAL A 10 -2.43 9.89 -9.81
N HIS A 11 -1.60 8.95 -10.26
CA HIS A 11 -1.45 7.65 -9.61
C HIS A 11 -0.11 7.55 -8.89
N MET A 12 -0.14 7.24 -7.61
CA MET A 12 1.05 6.98 -6.79
C MET A 12 1.42 5.50 -6.85
N ASP A 13 2.35 5.16 -7.73
CA ASP A 13 3.09 3.91 -7.63
C ASP A 13 4.35 4.10 -6.75
N TYR A 14 4.73 3.09 -5.98
CA TYR A 14 5.90 3.11 -5.08
C TYR A 14 5.90 4.18 -3.95
N ILE A 15 4.73 4.65 -3.48
CA ILE A 15 4.66 5.52 -2.29
C ILE A 15 4.93 4.75 -0.99
N ARG A 16 6.19 4.38 -0.74
CA ARG A 16 6.59 3.48 0.35
C ARG A 16 8.08 3.54 0.69
N TYR A 17 8.43 2.96 1.82
CA TYR A 17 9.77 2.46 2.10
C TYR A 17 9.97 1.04 1.56
N ASP A 18 11.23 0.70 1.29
CA ASP A 18 11.62 -0.65 0.86
C ASP A 18 11.48 -1.68 1.99
N SER A 19 11.77 -1.29 3.24
CA SER A 19 11.63 -2.16 4.41
C SER A 19 11.59 -1.38 5.74
N GLU A 20 11.41 -2.09 6.85
CA GLU A 20 11.53 -1.53 8.21
C GLU A 20 12.98 -1.11 8.56
N ASP A 21 13.98 -1.51 7.77
CA ASP A 21 15.42 -1.33 8.05
C ASP A 21 16.05 -0.10 7.36
N VAL A 22 15.25 0.78 6.77
CA VAL A 22 15.72 2.01 6.10
C VAL A 22 15.43 3.30 6.90
N CYS A 23 15.76 4.46 6.33
CA CYS A 23 15.60 5.78 6.96
C CYS A 23 16.50 6.04 8.18
N PHE A 24 17.70 5.45 8.21
CA PHE A 24 18.73 5.72 9.22
C PHE A 24 19.82 6.70 8.74
N CYS A 25 19.54 7.50 7.71
CA CYS A 25 20.47 8.55 7.28
C CYS A 25 20.54 9.68 8.33
N GLN A 26 21.56 10.53 8.23
CA GLN A 26 21.79 11.61 9.21
C GLN A 26 20.57 12.51 9.40
N ARG A 27 19.84 12.85 8.32
CA ARG A 27 18.61 13.66 8.37
C ARG A 27 17.55 12.99 9.23
N CYS A 28 17.20 11.73 8.93
CA CYS A 28 16.13 11.02 9.63
C CYS A 28 16.48 10.77 11.10
N ARG A 29 17.72 10.37 11.39
CA ARG A 29 18.21 10.18 12.76
C ARG A 29 18.12 11.46 13.57
N SER A 30 18.61 12.57 13.01
CA SER A 30 18.61 13.86 13.70
C SER A 30 17.19 14.40 13.91
N GLY A 31 16.31 14.25 12.92
CA GLY A 31 14.91 14.66 13.00
C GLY A 31 14.17 13.90 14.11
N PHE A 32 14.20 12.58 14.05
CA PHE A 32 13.56 11.74 15.06
C PHE A 32 14.12 11.99 16.47
N LYS A 33 15.45 12.10 16.61
CA LYS A 33 16.08 12.41 17.90
C LYS A 33 15.66 13.77 18.45
N THR A 34 15.47 14.76 17.58
CA THR A 34 14.99 16.09 18.00
C THR A 34 13.57 16.02 18.54
N GLU A 35 12.69 15.24 17.90
CA GLU A 35 11.28 15.14 18.28
C GLU A 35 11.03 14.19 19.46
N VAL A 36 11.76 13.08 19.52
CA VAL A 36 11.49 11.97 20.47
C VAL A 36 12.55 11.85 21.56
N GLY A 37 13.71 12.50 21.40
CA GLY A 37 14.80 12.53 22.38
C GLY A 37 15.75 11.33 22.34
N ILE A 38 15.61 10.41 21.39
CA ILE A 38 16.44 9.21 21.25
C ILE A 38 16.88 9.01 19.80
N ASP A 39 18.12 8.56 19.57
CA ASP A 39 18.57 8.19 18.22
C ASP A 39 17.87 6.89 17.80
N PRO A 40 17.24 6.80 16.62
CA PRO A 40 16.52 5.59 16.24
C PRO A 40 17.42 4.35 16.11
N ILE A 41 18.75 4.51 15.98
CA ILE A 41 19.68 3.38 16.03
C ILE A 41 19.67 2.67 17.40
N GLU A 42 19.32 3.38 18.47
CA GLU A 42 19.19 2.83 19.83
C GLU A 42 17.86 2.07 20.02
N ILE A 43 16.86 2.34 19.18
CA ILE A 43 15.59 1.60 19.12
C ILE A 43 15.76 0.30 18.33
N GLY A 44 16.69 0.31 17.36
CA GLY A 44 17.10 -0.89 16.66
C GLY A 44 18.05 -0.68 15.49
N LYS A 45 19.28 -1.19 15.65
CA LYS A 45 20.01 -2.06 14.70
C LYS A 45 21.21 -2.64 15.43
N THR A 46 21.28 -3.94 15.62
CA THR A 46 22.58 -4.61 15.83
C THR A 46 22.72 -5.77 14.85
N ALA A 47 23.96 -5.89 14.35
CA ALA A 47 24.66 -6.93 13.59
C ALA A 47 23.99 -7.78 12.47
N GLU A 48 24.76 -8.00 11.40
CA GLU A 48 24.42 -8.81 10.21
C GLU A 48 24.31 -10.33 10.47
N PHE A 49 24.55 -10.81 11.70
CA PHE A 49 24.71 -12.24 11.97
C PHE A 49 23.53 -12.91 12.68
N ASP A 50 22.49 -12.19 13.16
CA ASP A 50 21.27 -12.82 13.70
C ASP A 50 20.01 -11.94 13.58
N VAL A 51 19.62 -11.68 12.33
CA VAL A 51 18.52 -10.77 11.94
C VAL A 51 17.18 -11.10 12.62
N TYR A 52 16.87 -12.37 12.92
CA TYR A 52 15.59 -12.77 13.49
C TYR A 52 15.49 -12.52 15.01
N SER A 53 16.56 -12.79 15.77
CA SER A 53 16.56 -12.54 17.22
C SER A 53 16.71 -11.06 17.56
N GLU A 54 17.35 -10.29 16.69
CA GLU A 54 17.56 -8.85 16.84
C GLU A 54 16.30 -8.04 16.46
N ARG A 55 15.61 -8.40 15.37
CA ARG A 55 14.29 -7.83 15.04
C ARG A 55 13.28 -7.99 16.17
N GLY A 56 13.26 -9.16 16.82
CA GLY A 56 12.38 -9.44 17.96
C GLY A 56 12.71 -8.61 19.23
N ARG A 57 13.96 -8.16 19.38
CA ARG A 57 14.40 -7.30 20.50
C ARG A 57 14.10 -5.82 20.23
N ASN A 58 14.30 -5.36 19.00
CA ASN A 58 14.03 -3.98 18.59
C ASN A 58 12.55 -3.60 18.76
N ARG A 59 11.64 -4.50 18.42
CA ARG A 59 10.18 -4.28 18.58
C ARG A 59 9.73 -4.11 20.03
N LYS A 60 10.57 -4.45 21.02
CA LYS A 60 10.27 -4.31 22.45
C LYS A 60 10.73 -2.99 23.04
N HIS A 61 11.52 -2.19 22.31
CA HIS A 61 11.97 -0.90 22.80
C HIS A 61 10.76 0.04 22.97
N PRO A 62 10.62 0.78 24.10
CA PRO A 62 9.44 1.63 24.36
C PRO A 62 9.18 2.71 23.29
N ALA A 63 10.23 3.16 22.61
CA ALA A 63 10.13 4.14 21.52
C ALA A 63 9.89 3.53 20.12
N TRP A 64 9.79 2.20 19.99
CA TRP A 64 9.57 1.53 18.70
C TRP A 64 8.27 1.95 18.02
N ALA A 65 7.17 2.03 18.77
CA ALA A 65 5.89 2.52 18.24
C ALA A 65 6.03 3.94 17.66
N LYS A 66 6.69 4.84 18.40
CA LYS A 66 6.96 6.21 17.93
C LYS A 66 7.80 6.25 16.66
N TRP A 67 8.75 5.33 16.50
CA TRP A 67 9.55 5.24 15.27
C TRP A 67 8.70 4.84 14.06
N ILE A 68 7.79 3.87 14.23
CA ILE A 68 6.85 3.47 13.17
C ILE A 68 5.96 4.64 12.78
N GLU A 69 5.32 5.28 13.76
CA GLU A 69 4.40 6.41 13.55
C GLU A 69 5.12 7.58 12.89
N TRP A 70 6.32 7.94 13.35
CA TRP A 70 7.11 9.02 12.76
C TRP A 70 7.45 8.75 11.29
N ARG A 71 7.81 7.51 10.96
CA ARG A 71 8.08 7.11 9.58
C ARG A 71 6.84 7.15 8.70
N ALA A 72 5.73 6.58 9.15
CA ALA A 72 4.47 6.62 8.42
C ALA A 72 3.95 8.06 8.25
N GLY A 73 4.20 8.93 9.24
CA GLY A 73 3.86 10.35 9.20
C GLY A 73 4.53 11.11 8.06
N TRP A 74 5.78 10.80 7.70
CA TRP A 74 6.44 11.44 6.56
C TRP A 74 5.83 11.04 5.21
N ILE A 75 5.42 9.78 5.05
CA ILE A 75 4.71 9.35 3.85
C ILE A 75 3.33 10.01 3.80
N THR A 76 2.60 9.97 4.90
CA THR A 76 1.26 10.58 5.00
C THR A 76 1.29 12.07 4.73
N LYS A 77 2.28 12.80 5.24
CA LYS A 77 2.47 14.22 4.93
C LYS A 77 2.64 14.50 3.44
N PHE A 78 3.41 13.66 2.75
CA PHE A 78 3.53 13.79 1.29
C PHE A 78 2.18 13.53 0.59
N VAL A 79 1.42 12.54 1.05
CA VAL A 79 0.08 12.25 0.53
C VAL A 79 -0.89 13.40 0.78
N GLU A 80 -0.83 14.05 1.94
CA GLU A 80 -1.61 15.26 2.25
C GLU A 80 -1.30 16.40 1.28
N GLU A 81 -0.01 16.74 1.11
CA GLU A 81 0.42 17.81 0.21
C GLU A 81 0.01 17.53 -1.26
N LEU A 82 0.13 16.27 -1.70
CA LEU A 82 -0.29 15.89 -3.04
C LEU A 82 -1.81 15.89 -3.19
N SER A 83 -2.56 15.45 -2.18
CA SER A 83 -4.02 15.47 -2.16
C SER A 83 -4.57 16.90 -2.29
N GLU A 84 -4.00 17.84 -1.53
CA GLU A 84 -4.37 19.26 -1.65
C GLU A 84 -4.10 19.79 -3.06
N LEU A 85 -2.95 19.44 -3.63
CA LEU A 85 -2.57 19.87 -4.96
C LEU A 85 -3.49 19.28 -6.04
N THR A 86 -3.80 17.98 -6.01
CA THR A 86 -4.70 17.36 -7.00
C THR A 86 -6.11 17.93 -6.89
N LYS A 87 -6.64 18.07 -5.68
CA LYS A 87 -7.97 18.68 -5.43
C LYS A 87 -8.05 20.11 -5.95
N SER A 88 -7.02 20.93 -5.71
CA SER A 88 -6.99 22.32 -6.20
C SER A 88 -6.99 22.42 -7.73
N ASN A 89 -6.56 21.36 -8.42
CA ASN A 89 -6.55 21.26 -9.88
C ASN A 89 -7.74 20.45 -10.44
N GLY A 90 -8.70 20.03 -9.59
CA GLY A 90 -9.82 19.19 -9.99
C GLY A 90 -9.40 17.83 -10.55
N LYS A 91 -8.33 17.25 -9.99
CA LYS A 91 -7.75 15.96 -10.40
C LYS A 91 -7.94 14.92 -9.31
N GLU A 92 -8.12 13.68 -9.72
CA GLU A 92 -8.20 12.53 -8.81
C GLU A 92 -6.81 12.11 -8.33
N LEU A 93 -6.75 11.49 -7.15
CA LEU A 93 -5.53 10.88 -6.60
C LEU A 93 -5.79 9.41 -6.26
N SER A 94 -4.95 8.53 -6.80
CA SER A 94 -4.99 7.10 -6.50
C SER A 94 -3.64 6.57 -6.02
N ALA A 95 -3.63 5.42 -5.34
CA ALA A 95 -2.40 4.83 -4.82
C ALA A 95 -2.37 3.30 -4.96
N ALA A 96 -1.24 2.76 -5.45
CA ALA A 96 -0.93 1.34 -5.33
C ALA A 96 -0.38 1.06 -3.93
N VAL A 97 -1.08 0.21 -3.16
CA VAL A 97 -0.79 -0.01 -1.74
C VAL A 97 -0.60 -1.48 -1.40
N PHE A 98 0.09 -1.75 -0.30
CA PHE A 98 0.35 -3.11 0.18
C PHE A 98 -0.93 -3.75 0.73
N MET A 99 -1.17 -5.02 0.37
CA MET A 99 -2.32 -5.79 0.82
C MET A 99 -2.27 -6.18 2.31
N GLU A 100 -1.12 -6.03 2.96
CA GLU A 100 -0.89 -6.39 4.36
C GLU A 100 -1.16 -5.21 5.31
N TYR A 101 -2.31 -4.54 5.21
CA TYR A 101 -2.69 -3.51 6.19
C TYR A 101 -3.34 -4.15 7.43
N PRO A 102 -2.98 -3.71 8.66
CA PRO A 102 -2.13 -2.56 8.99
C PRO A 102 -0.63 -2.86 9.12
N GLU A 103 -0.16 -4.08 8.88
CA GLU A 103 1.26 -4.42 9.00
C GLU A 103 2.18 -3.60 8.07
N CYS A 104 1.69 -3.15 6.92
CA CYS A 104 2.43 -2.31 5.97
C CYS A 104 2.78 -0.92 6.53
N ILE A 105 2.14 -0.46 7.61
CA ILE A 105 2.55 0.74 8.34
C ILE A 105 3.98 0.55 8.88
N VAL A 106 4.29 -0.65 9.40
CA VAL A 106 5.61 -0.96 9.99
C VAL A 106 6.69 -1.09 8.92
N TYR A 107 6.42 -1.89 7.89
CA TYR A 107 7.44 -2.25 6.91
C TYR A 107 7.59 -1.23 5.78
N GLN A 108 6.47 -0.70 5.28
CA GLN A 108 6.44 0.21 4.14
C GLN A 108 6.14 1.66 4.53
N GLY A 109 5.68 1.93 5.75
CA GLY A 109 5.23 3.26 6.16
C GLY A 109 3.91 3.68 5.51
N GLN A 110 3.17 2.74 4.90
CA GLN A 110 1.90 3.03 4.24
C GLN A 110 0.76 2.89 5.25
N ASP A 111 0.25 4.03 5.72
CA ASP A 111 -0.99 4.09 6.49
C ASP A 111 -2.20 4.40 5.58
N TRP A 112 -2.39 3.55 4.56
CA TRP A 112 -3.37 3.85 3.53
C TRP A 112 -4.84 3.71 3.99
N GLY A 113 -5.10 2.99 5.09
CA GLY A 113 -6.39 2.99 5.74
C GLY A 113 -6.75 4.37 6.27
N ASP A 114 -5.81 5.05 6.96
CA ASP A 114 -5.96 6.45 7.40
C ASP A 114 -6.16 7.39 6.20
N TRP A 115 -5.38 7.21 5.12
CA TRP A 115 -5.52 8.03 3.92
C TRP A 115 -6.92 7.92 3.31
N GLY A 116 -7.45 6.69 3.24
CA GLY A 116 -8.81 6.44 2.77
C GLY A 116 -9.86 7.04 3.71
N GLU A 117 -9.79 6.76 5.02
CA GLU A 117 -10.74 7.28 6.02
C GLU A 117 -10.82 8.81 6.02
N ARG A 118 -9.69 9.48 5.80
CA ARG A 118 -9.60 10.96 5.75
C ARG A 118 -9.92 11.54 4.37
N GLY A 119 -10.19 10.72 3.37
CA GLY A 119 -10.44 11.16 1.99
C GLY A 119 -9.23 11.86 1.38
N LEU A 120 -8.00 11.44 1.72
CA LEU A 120 -6.78 11.96 1.11
C LEU A 120 -6.57 11.43 -0.31
N VAL A 121 -7.10 10.24 -0.60
CA VAL A 121 -7.07 9.61 -1.93
C VAL A 121 -8.50 9.29 -2.35
N ASP A 122 -8.79 9.38 -3.65
CA ASP A 122 -10.08 9.00 -4.21
C ASP A 122 -10.15 7.48 -4.40
N TYR A 123 -9.01 6.85 -4.71
CA TYR A 123 -8.90 5.41 -4.90
C TYR A 123 -7.67 4.80 -4.19
N VAL A 124 -7.88 3.65 -3.55
CA VAL A 124 -6.79 2.76 -3.16
C VAL A 124 -6.85 1.46 -3.95
N PHE A 125 -5.68 1.01 -4.39
CA PHE A 125 -5.51 -0.25 -5.10
C PHE A 125 -4.61 -1.16 -4.28
N PRO A 126 -5.16 -1.99 -3.37
CA PRO A 126 -4.36 -2.98 -2.65
C PRO A 126 -3.84 -4.05 -3.63
N MET A 127 -2.54 -4.24 -3.70
CA MET A 127 -1.88 -5.14 -4.65
C MET A 127 -1.90 -6.59 -4.13
N THR A 128 -3.09 -7.20 -4.10
CA THR A 128 -3.36 -8.54 -3.57
C THR A 128 -2.89 -9.66 -4.50
N TYR A 129 -1.58 -9.72 -4.71
CA TYR A 129 -0.97 -10.72 -5.57
C TYR A 129 -0.80 -12.04 -4.83
N THR A 130 -1.66 -13.00 -5.16
CA THR A 130 -1.69 -14.33 -4.56
C THR A 130 -2.34 -15.34 -5.49
N ASN A 131 -1.95 -16.61 -5.40
CA ASN A 131 -2.64 -17.71 -6.11
C ASN A 131 -3.90 -18.21 -5.37
N SER A 132 -4.22 -17.65 -4.20
CA SER A 132 -5.33 -18.11 -3.36
C SER A 132 -6.54 -17.18 -3.43
N THR A 133 -7.62 -17.64 -4.08
CA THR A 133 -8.91 -16.93 -4.11
C THR A 133 -9.49 -16.70 -2.71
N LEU A 134 -9.26 -17.63 -1.77
CA LEU A 134 -9.61 -17.44 -0.36
C LEU A 134 -8.90 -16.21 0.24
N MET A 135 -7.63 -16.01 -0.10
CA MET A 135 -6.88 -14.84 0.39
C MET A 135 -7.37 -13.54 -0.23
N VAL A 136 -7.69 -13.51 -1.53
CA VAL A 136 -8.36 -12.36 -2.15
C VAL A 136 -9.62 -12.01 -1.38
N LYS A 137 -10.53 -12.98 -1.21
CA LYS A 137 -11.80 -12.79 -0.49
C LYS A 137 -11.61 -12.20 0.91
N ARG A 138 -10.69 -12.76 1.71
CA ARG A 138 -10.47 -12.29 3.09
C ARG A 138 -9.81 -10.92 3.15
N ARG A 139 -8.87 -10.64 2.24
CA ARG A 139 -8.17 -9.36 2.18
C ARG A 139 -9.08 -8.25 1.70
N THR A 140 -9.84 -8.47 0.62
CA THR A 140 -10.78 -7.48 0.10
C THR A 140 -11.79 -7.04 1.15
N ARG A 141 -12.40 -7.99 1.87
CA ARG A 141 -13.30 -7.65 3.00
C ARG A 141 -12.63 -6.73 4.02
N ASN A 142 -11.38 -7.01 4.36
CA ASN A 142 -10.64 -6.18 5.29
C ASN A 142 -10.34 -4.81 4.66
N HIS A 143 -9.88 -4.76 3.42
CA HIS A 143 -9.52 -3.52 2.74
C HIS A 143 -10.68 -2.52 2.66
N VAL A 144 -11.86 -3.00 2.22
CA VAL A 144 -13.09 -2.20 2.18
C VAL A 144 -13.46 -1.67 3.57
N ALA A 145 -13.30 -2.49 4.62
CA ALA A 145 -13.59 -2.06 5.98
C ALA A 145 -12.61 -1.00 6.52
N GLN A 146 -11.34 -1.02 6.11
CA GLN A 146 -10.32 -0.09 6.61
C GLN A 146 -10.56 1.36 6.17
N VAL A 147 -11.04 1.58 4.95
CA VAL A 147 -11.21 2.93 4.40
C VAL A 147 -12.49 3.63 4.88
N LYS A 148 -13.39 2.92 5.56
CA LYS A 148 -14.64 3.42 6.13
C LYS A 148 -15.50 4.26 5.16
N GLY A 149 -15.44 3.93 3.87
CA GLY A 149 -16.16 4.65 2.81
C GLY A 149 -15.61 6.03 2.45
N GLY A 150 -14.41 6.39 2.94
CA GLY A 150 -13.77 7.66 2.60
C GLY A 150 -13.07 7.67 1.25
N CYS A 151 -12.83 6.50 0.64
CA CYS A 151 -12.35 6.35 -0.73
C CYS A 151 -12.82 5.03 -1.35
N HIS A 152 -12.65 4.91 -2.67
CA HIS A 152 -12.95 3.70 -3.43
C HIS A 152 -11.85 2.65 -3.29
N VAL A 153 -12.25 1.38 -3.18
CA VAL A 153 -11.32 0.23 -3.16
C VAL A 153 -11.46 -0.58 -4.42
N TRP A 154 -10.43 -0.58 -5.27
CA TRP A 154 -10.34 -1.51 -6.40
C TRP A 154 -9.24 -2.53 -6.14
N GLU A 155 -9.59 -3.81 -6.10
CA GLU A 155 -8.66 -4.85 -5.68
C GLU A 155 -7.65 -5.18 -6.80
N GLY A 156 -6.36 -5.10 -6.46
CA GLY A 156 -5.25 -5.40 -7.38
C GLY A 156 -4.99 -6.90 -7.50
N LEU A 157 -5.18 -7.47 -8.68
CA LEU A 157 -4.95 -8.89 -8.98
C LEU A 157 -3.70 -9.06 -9.85
N GLY A 158 -2.81 -9.97 -9.44
CA GLY A 158 -1.57 -10.24 -10.16
C GLY A 158 -1.72 -11.43 -11.11
N LYS A 159 -1.97 -11.21 -12.41
CA LYS A 159 -2.10 -12.30 -13.39
C LYS A 159 -0.79 -13.07 -13.57
N SER A 160 0.32 -12.35 -13.73
CA SER A 160 1.67 -12.88 -13.65
C SER A 160 2.56 -11.86 -12.94
N SER A 161 3.00 -12.19 -11.73
CA SER A 161 3.74 -11.31 -10.82
C SER A 161 4.83 -12.07 -10.07
N SER A 162 5.59 -11.38 -9.21
CA SER A 162 6.54 -12.02 -8.31
C SER A 162 5.91 -12.94 -7.26
N ARG A 163 4.57 -12.87 -7.04
CA ARG A 163 3.85 -13.62 -6.01
C ARG A 163 2.72 -14.51 -6.53
N SER A 164 2.41 -14.44 -7.83
CA SER A 164 1.26 -15.12 -8.42
C SER A 164 1.44 -15.42 -9.90
N ASN A 165 0.80 -16.49 -10.37
CA ASN A 165 0.69 -16.84 -11.78
C ASN A 165 -0.65 -17.55 -12.00
N LEU A 166 -1.65 -16.82 -12.47
CA LEU A 166 -3.04 -17.28 -12.52
C LEU A 166 -3.39 -17.86 -13.89
N SER A 167 -4.22 -18.91 -13.92
CA SER A 167 -4.97 -19.28 -15.12
C SER A 167 -6.11 -18.29 -15.36
N THR A 168 -6.68 -18.28 -16.56
CA THR A 168 -7.89 -17.49 -16.87
C THR A 168 -9.01 -17.79 -15.89
N GLN A 169 -9.28 -19.08 -15.63
CA GLN A 169 -10.30 -19.50 -14.67
C GLN A 169 -10.05 -18.91 -13.28
N THR A 170 -8.84 -19.03 -12.75
CA THR A 170 -8.52 -18.51 -11.42
C THR A 170 -8.54 -16.99 -11.37
N LEU A 171 -8.16 -16.29 -12.45
CA LEU A 171 -8.31 -14.84 -12.55
C LEU A 171 -9.78 -14.44 -12.40
N ILE A 172 -10.69 -15.08 -13.14
CA ILE A 172 -12.14 -14.80 -13.06
C ILE A 172 -12.69 -15.10 -11.68
N GLU A 173 -12.34 -16.25 -11.08
CA GLU A 173 -12.73 -16.59 -9.71
C GLU A 173 -12.26 -15.54 -8.69
N GLN A 174 -11.07 -14.96 -8.89
CA GLN A 174 -10.56 -13.88 -8.03
C GLN A 174 -11.29 -12.55 -8.24
N VAL A 175 -11.65 -12.20 -9.48
CA VAL A 175 -12.46 -11.01 -9.76
C VAL A 175 -13.82 -11.13 -9.07
N GLU A 176 -14.54 -12.24 -9.27
CA GLU A 176 -15.84 -12.47 -8.64
C GLU A 176 -15.73 -12.48 -7.11
N ALA A 177 -14.65 -13.04 -6.55
CA ALA A 177 -14.41 -13.04 -5.12
C ALA A 177 -14.17 -11.63 -4.54
N ALA A 178 -13.45 -10.77 -5.25
CA ALA A 178 -13.21 -9.40 -4.84
C ALA A 178 -14.52 -8.57 -4.89
N LEU A 179 -15.23 -8.62 -6.02
CA LEU A 179 -16.50 -7.92 -6.20
C LEU A 179 -17.56 -8.41 -5.20
N GLY A 180 -17.61 -9.72 -4.93
CA GLY A 180 -18.49 -10.32 -3.94
C GLY A 180 -18.22 -9.91 -2.48
N GLU A 181 -17.07 -9.30 -2.21
CA GLU A 181 -16.71 -8.70 -0.91
C GLU A 181 -16.76 -7.16 -0.94
N ALA A 182 -17.49 -6.61 -1.90
CA ALA A 182 -17.79 -5.18 -2.05
C ALA A 182 -16.61 -4.30 -2.46
N ALA A 183 -15.55 -4.85 -3.06
CA ALA A 183 -14.67 -4.01 -3.87
C ALA A 183 -15.50 -3.40 -5.01
N GLU A 184 -15.30 -2.11 -5.27
CA GLU A 184 -16.04 -1.38 -6.31
C GLU A 184 -15.45 -1.60 -7.70
N GLY A 185 -14.29 -2.24 -7.77
CA GLY A 185 -13.60 -2.57 -9.01
C GLY A 185 -12.39 -3.45 -8.77
N ILE A 186 -11.66 -3.71 -9.85
CA ILE A 186 -10.41 -4.47 -9.84
C ILE A 186 -9.37 -3.77 -10.71
N VAL A 187 -8.10 -4.01 -10.42
CA VAL A 187 -6.96 -3.60 -11.26
C VAL A 187 -6.11 -4.82 -11.53
N ILE A 188 -5.72 -5.08 -12.78
CA ILE A 188 -4.92 -6.27 -13.13
C ILE A 188 -3.49 -5.87 -13.44
N PHE A 189 -2.55 -6.43 -12.67
CA PHE A 189 -1.13 -6.31 -12.94
C PHE A 189 -0.58 -7.59 -13.60
N HIS A 190 0.04 -7.53 -14.77
CA HIS A 190 0.24 -6.36 -15.64
C HIS A 190 -0.33 -6.66 -17.03
N TYR A 191 -0.58 -5.61 -17.82
CA TYR A 191 -1.22 -5.74 -19.13
C TYR A 191 -0.57 -6.80 -20.03
N ALA A 192 0.78 -6.83 -20.11
CA ALA A 192 1.49 -7.78 -20.96
C ALA A 192 1.38 -9.26 -20.51
N SER A 193 0.79 -9.52 -19.35
CA SER A 193 0.49 -10.88 -18.87
C SER A 193 -0.92 -11.37 -19.22
N LEU A 194 -1.78 -10.49 -19.72
CA LEU A 194 -3.12 -10.85 -20.16
C LEU A 194 -3.08 -11.42 -21.58
N THR A 195 -3.85 -12.47 -21.79
CA THR A 195 -4.09 -13.10 -23.09
C THR A 195 -5.45 -12.69 -23.65
N ASP A 196 -5.68 -12.94 -24.94
CA ASP A 196 -7.01 -12.74 -25.56
C ASP A 196 -8.10 -13.58 -24.86
N GLU A 197 -7.75 -14.75 -24.32
CA GLU A 197 -8.66 -15.59 -23.54
C GLU A 197 -9.05 -14.90 -22.22
N ASP A 198 -8.07 -14.29 -21.53
CA ASP A 198 -8.34 -13.53 -20.31
C ASP A 198 -9.26 -12.33 -20.58
N LEU A 199 -8.97 -11.56 -21.63
CA LEU A 199 -9.76 -10.39 -22.01
C LEU A 199 -11.19 -10.78 -22.42
N ALA A 200 -11.34 -11.87 -23.19
CA ALA A 200 -12.64 -12.39 -23.57
C ALA A 200 -13.45 -12.82 -22.33
N ALA A 201 -12.83 -13.52 -21.38
CA ALA A 201 -13.50 -13.94 -20.15
C ALA A 201 -13.90 -12.75 -19.25
N LEU A 202 -13.00 -11.78 -19.08
CA LEU A 202 -13.26 -10.57 -18.29
C LEU A 202 -14.43 -9.73 -18.87
N SER A 203 -14.58 -9.71 -20.20
CA SER A 203 -15.65 -8.95 -20.86
C SER A 203 -17.07 -9.46 -20.60
N GLN A 204 -17.22 -10.64 -19.99
CA GLN A 204 -18.51 -11.28 -19.71
C GLN A 204 -19.00 -11.08 -18.26
N LEU A 205 -18.18 -10.46 -17.41
CA LEU A 205 -18.51 -10.10 -16.02
C LEU A 205 -19.26 -8.77 -15.96
#